data_AF-A0A2V8V4B7-F1
#
_entry.id   AF-A0A2V8V4B7-F1
#
_cell.length_a   1.000
_cell.length_b   1.000
_cell.length_c   1.000
_cell.angle_alpha   90.00
_cell.angle_beta   90.00
_cell.angle_gamma   90.00
#
_symmetry.space_group_name_H-M   'P 1'
#
loop_
_entity.id
_entity.type
_entity.pdbx_description
1 polymer ?
#
loop_
_entity_poly.entity_id
_entity_poly.type
_entity_poly.pdbx_seq_one_letter_code
_entity_poly.pdbx_strand_id
1 'polypeptide(L)'
;LQIVANMRAAGELPIDLIIKTSVMMAPTNPASARIIELLGANTINIPSDLTIPQISAIRSAIDTPIDFYVEAPDNIGGFLRYYDIPELIRVAAPIYLKFGLRNAPDVYPSGTHLENTVIALSRERVRRAEMAKEMIARYCPEAAISPLKAKSLGVPALA
;
A
#
# COMPACT_ATOMS: atom_id res chain seq x y z
N LEU A 1 -11.42 -12.45 6.04
CA LEU A 1 -10.12 -12.87 5.46
C LEU A 1 -10.06 -14.39 5.35
N GLN A 2 -10.06 -15.14 6.45
CA GLN A 2 -9.88 -16.60 6.45
C GLN A 2 -10.81 -17.36 5.50
N ILE A 3 -12.10 -17.03 5.49
CA ILE A 3 -13.08 -17.72 4.61
C ILE A 3 -12.68 -17.57 3.13
N VAL A 4 -12.37 -16.34 2.69
CA VAL A 4 -11.94 -16.07 1.30
C VAL A 4 -10.64 -16.79 0.98
N ALA A 5 -9.69 -16.81 1.92
CA ALA A 5 -8.42 -17.51 1.75
C ALA A 5 -8.62 -19.04 1.61
N ASN A 6 -9.52 -19.61 2.41
CA ASN A 6 -9.86 -21.03 2.36
C ASN A 6 -10.57 -21.40 1.05
N MET A 7 -11.53 -20.58 0.59
CA MET A 7 -12.21 -20.78 -0.68
C MET A 7 -11.22 -20.72 -1.87
N ARG A 8 -10.26 -19.77 -1.85
CA ARG A 8 -9.16 -19.74 -2.82
C ARG A 8 -8.31 -21.00 -2.78
N ALA A 9 -7.94 -21.47 -1.59
CA ALA A 9 -7.14 -22.69 -1.42
C ALA A 9 -7.89 -23.96 -1.88
N ALA A 10 -9.21 -23.98 -1.73
CA ALA A 10 -10.09 -25.05 -2.20
C ALA A 10 -10.38 -24.99 -3.71
N GLY A 11 -9.93 -23.96 -4.42
CA GLY A 11 -10.19 -23.76 -5.85
C GLY A 11 -11.60 -23.22 -6.17
N GLU A 12 -12.36 -22.78 -5.16
CA GLU A 12 -13.67 -22.15 -5.33
C GLU A 12 -13.55 -20.68 -5.80
N LEU A 13 -12.40 -20.06 -5.54
CA LEU A 13 -12.03 -18.73 -6.04
C LEU A 13 -10.76 -18.83 -6.89
N PRO A 14 -10.53 -17.88 -7.82
CA PRO A 14 -9.31 -17.85 -8.63
C PRO A 14 -8.05 -17.94 -7.77
N ILE A 15 -7.14 -18.83 -8.14
CA ILE A 15 -5.91 -19.10 -7.36
C ILE A 15 -5.00 -17.88 -7.26
N ASP A 16 -5.10 -16.97 -8.24
CA ASP A 16 -4.37 -15.71 -8.34
C ASP A 16 -5.11 -14.52 -7.69
N LEU A 17 -6.26 -14.74 -7.04
CA LEU A 17 -6.95 -13.72 -6.26
C LEU A 17 -6.03 -13.16 -5.16
N ILE A 18 -5.87 -11.84 -5.10
CA ILE A 18 -5.08 -11.15 -4.07
C ILE A 18 -5.99 -10.54 -3.02
N ILE A 19 -5.77 -10.89 -1.75
CA ILE A 19 -6.51 -10.38 -0.60
C ILE A 19 -5.69 -9.27 0.06
N LYS A 20 -6.17 -8.03 -0.02
CA LYS A 20 -5.49 -6.86 0.54
C LYS A 20 -6.27 -6.27 1.70
N THR A 21 -5.60 -5.91 2.79
CA THR A 21 -6.28 -5.22 3.91
C THR A 21 -6.41 -3.73 3.70
N SER A 22 -7.54 -3.16 4.14
CA SER A 22 -7.78 -1.72 4.11
C SER A 22 -6.87 -0.99 5.11
N VAL A 23 -6.56 0.27 4.82
CA VAL A 23 -5.91 1.18 5.79
C VAL A 23 -6.74 1.36 7.07
N MET A 24 -8.06 1.18 6.98
CA MET A 24 -8.96 1.20 8.13
C MET A 24 -8.88 -0.06 9.02
N MET A 25 -8.11 -1.07 8.59
CA MET A 25 -7.86 -2.32 9.33
C MET A 25 -6.37 -2.51 9.61
N ALA A 26 -5.62 -1.41 9.72
CA ALA A 26 -4.17 -1.44 9.78
C ALA A 26 -3.67 -1.88 11.17
N PRO A 27 -2.85 -2.95 11.28
CA PRO A 27 -2.29 -3.38 12.55
C PRO A 27 -1.19 -2.40 13.00
N THR A 28 -1.17 -2.08 14.29
CA THR A 28 -0.22 -1.14 14.90
C THR A 28 1.00 -1.82 15.53
N ASN A 29 1.08 -3.15 15.47
CA ASN A 29 2.14 -3.93 16.12
C ASN A 29 2.39 -5.27 15.39
N PRO A 30 3.53 -5.93 15.66
CA PRO A 30 3.92 -7.16 14.96
C PRO A 30 2.94 -8.33 15.15
N ALA A 31 2.41 -8.52 16.36
CA ALA A 31 1.51 -9.63 16.65
C ALA A 31 0.20 -9.53 15.87
N SER A 32 -0.42 -8.34 15.83
CA SER A 32 -1.63 -8.10 15.06
C SER A 32 -1.39 -8.24 13.55
N ALA A 33 -0.23 -7.80 13.04
CA ALA A 33 0.12 -7.97 11.63
C ALA A 33 0.25 -9.46 11.26
N ARG A 34 0.90 -10.26 12.11
CA ARG A 34 1.04 -11.70 11.90
C ARG A 34 -0.31 -12.42 11.91
N ILE A 35 -1.24 -12.03 12.77
CA ILE A 35 -2.60 -12.58 12.75
C ILE A 35 -3.29 -12.30 11.41
N ILE A 36 -3.21 -11.07 10.90
CA ILE A 36 -3.81 -10.70 9.61
C ILE A 36 -3.23 -11.52 8.45
N GLU A 37 -1.91 -11.75 8.46
CA GLU A 37 -1.23 -12.61 7.49
C GLU A 37 -1.70 -14.06 7.58
N LEU A 38 -1.77 -14.63 8.79
CA LEU A 38 -2.26 -16.00 9.02
C LEU A 38 -3.71 -16.18 8.57
N LEU A 39 -4.53 -15.14 8.67
CA LEU A 39 -5.90 -15.13 8.14
C LEU A 39 -5.97 -15.06 6.61
N GLY A 40 -4.82 -15.01 5.92
CA GLY A 40 -4.70 -15.17 4.47
C GLY A 40 -4.59 -13.86 3.69
N ALA A 41 -4.26 -12.74 4.33
CA ALA A 41 -3.91 -11.51 3.61
C ALA A 41 -2.67 -11.73 2.74
N ASN A 42 -2.66 -11.15 1.55
CA ASN A 42 -1.52 -11.13 0.63
C ASN A 42 -0.75 -9.81 0.70
N THR A 43 -1.41 -8.71 1.08
CA THR A 43 -0.74 -7.43 1.38
C THR A 43 -1.44 -6.76 2.56
N ILE A 44 -0.65 -6.06 3.38
CA ILE A 44 -1.12 -5.49 4.64
C ILE A 44 -0.85 -3.99 4.67
N ASN A 45 -1.90 -3.17 4.81
CA ASN A 45 -1.73 -1.76 5.14
C ASN A 45 -1.34 -1.60 6.60
N ILE A 46 -0.32 -0.79 6.88
CA ILE A 46 0.05 -0.38 8.24
C ILE A 46 -0.15 1.13 8.43
N PRO A 47 -0.36 1.61 9.67
CA PRO A 47 -0.58 3.03 9.94
C PRO A 47 0.62 3.90 9.56
N SER A 48 0.37 5.09 9.03
CA SER A 48 1.41 5.99 8.50
C SER A 48 2.10 6.83 9.57
N ASP A 49 1.55 6.86 10.78
CA ASP A 49 2.09 7.51 11.97
C ASP A 49 3.10 6.65 12.74
N LEU A 50 3.27 5.38 12.36
CA LEU A 50 4.27 4.51 12.97
C LEU A 50 5.69 5.02 12.73
N THR A 51 6.53 4.95 13.76
CA THR A 51 7.97 5.23 13.63
C THR A 51 8.67 4.17 12.78
N ILE A 52 9.82 4.53 12.19
CA ILE A 52 10.64 3.57 11.41
C ILE A 52 10.96 2.29 12.20
N PRO A 53 11.36 2.33 13.49
CA PRO A 53 11.59 1.11 14.27
C PRO A 53 10.33 0.24 14.45
N GLN A 54 9.15 0.85 14.63
CA GLN A 54 7.89 0.10 14.72
C GLN A 54 7.54 -0.58 13.40
N ILE A 55 7.78 0.11 12.27
CA ILE A 55 7.59 -0.45 10.93
C ILE A 55 8.55 -1.63 10.70
N SER A 56 9.83 -1.48 11.07
CA SER A 56 10.82 -2.56 11.01
C SER A 56 10.41 -3.76 11.87
N ALA A 57 9.90 -3.52 13.09
CA ALA A 57 9.44 -4.59 13.97
C ALA A 57 8.25 -5.35 13.36
N ILE A 58 7.32 -4.66 12.70
CA ILE A 58 6.23 -5.31 11.96
C ILE A 58 6.82 -6.16 10.83
N ARG A 59 7.73 -5.60 10.02
CA ARG A 59 8.36 -6.33 8.91
C ARG A 59 8.99 -7.64 9.38
N SER A 60 9.67 -7.65 10.53
CA SER A 60 10.31 -8.84 11.09
C SER A 60 9.33 -9.96 11.48
N ALA A 61 8.02 -9.67 11.60
CA ALA A 61 7.01 -10.65 12.00
C ALA A 61 6.14 -11.19 10.87
N ILE A 62 6.22 -10.60 9.68
CA ILE A 62 5.40 -10.99 8.52
C ILE A 62 6.28 -11.19 7.28
N ASP A 63 5.80 -11.92 6.28
CA ASP A 63 6.43 -12.12 4.97
C ASP A 63 5.71 -11.36 3.84
N THR A 64 4.42 -11.08 4.05
CA THR A 64 3.53 -10.39 3.10
C THR A 64 3.97 -8.94 2.84
N PRO A 65 3.88 -8.44 1.58
CA PRO A 65 4.18 -7.04 1.28
C PRO A 65 3.41 -6.04 2.14
N ILE A 66 4.13 -5.02 2.62
CA ILE A 66 3.55 -3.91 3.37
C ILE A 66 3.03 -2.88 2.38
N ASP A 67 1.79 -2.43 2.56
CA ASP A 67 1.24 -1.26 1.91
C ASP A 67 1.41 -0.05 2.83
N PHE A 68 1.99 1.05 2.34
CA PHE A 68 2.28 2.21 3.17
C PHE A 68 1.95 3.52 2.46
N TYR A 69 1.13 4.37 3.08
CA TYR A 69 0.90 5.74 2.59
C TYR A 69 2.10 6.62 2.97
N VAL A 70 2.90 6.95 1.98
CA VAL A 70 3.96 7.98 2.12
C VAL A 70 3.34 9.36 2.22
N GLU A 71 2.24 9.54 1.49
CA GLU A 71 1.39 10.71 1.57
C GLU A 71 -0.06 10.23 1.69
N ALA A 72 -0.80 10.76 2.64
CA ALA A 72 -2.18 10.33 2.93
C ALA A 72 -3.17 11.49 2.73
N PRO A 73 -4.42 11.20 2.32
CA PRO A 73 -5.49 12.18 2.40
C PRO A 73 -5.79 12.55 3.86
N ASP A 74 -6.52 13.65 4.06
CA ASP A 74 -6.72 14.22 5.39
C ASP A 74 -7.53 13.31 6.31
N ASN A 75 -8.49 12.56 5.76
CA ASN A 75 -9.27 11.56 6.50
C ASN A 75 -8.45 10.32 6.93
N ILE A 76 -7.20 10.19 6.47
CA ILE A 76 -6.24 9.13 6.83
C ILE A 76 -5.00 9.73 7.54
N GLY A 77 -5.13 10.95 8.07
CA GLY A 77 -4.14 11.59 8.95
C GLY A 77 -3.19 12.58 8.25
N GLY A 78 -3.27 12.74 6.93
CA GLY A 78 -2.60 13.86 6.25
C GLY A 78 -1.06 13.87 6.38
N PHE A 79 -0.43 12.70 6.39
CA PHE A 79 1.02 12.60 6.51
C PHE A 79 1.75 12.94 5.21
N LEU A 80 3.00 13.41 5.34
CA LEU A 80 3.97 13.59 4.25
C LEU A 80 5.32 13.01 4.69
N ARG A 81 5.73 11.89 4.12
CA ARG A 81 6.91 11.12 4.55
C ARG A 81 7.92 10.87 3.42
N TYR A 82 8.05 11.82 2.49
CA TYR A 82 8.93 11.68 1.31
C TYR A 82 10.40 11.42 1.67
N TYR A 83 10.91 12.09 2.70
CA TYR A 83 12.30 11.90 3.15
C TYR A 83 12.53 10.56 3.85
N ASP A 84 11.47 9.91 4.33
CA ASP A 84 11.54 8.58 4.94
C ASP A 84 11.54 7.46 3.90
N ILE A 85 11.18 7.73 2.64
CA ILE A 85 11.06 6.71 1.58
C ILE A 85 12.28 5.79 1.50
N PRO A 86 13.54 6.30 1.44
CA PRO A 86 14.72 5.46 1.39
C PRO A 86 14.78 4.46 2.54
N GLU A 87 14.49 4.93 3.76
CA GLU A 87 14.57 4.10 4.96
C GLU A 87 13.39 3.14 5.06
N LEU A 88 12.18 3.57 4.70
CA LEU A 88 11.00 2.72 4.58
C LEU A 88 11.27 1.53 3.64
N ILE A 89 11.92 1.77 2.49
CA ILE A 89 12.29 0.70 1.56
C ILE A 89 13.27 -0.26 2.24
N ARG A 90 14.34 0.24 2.88
CA ARG A 90 15.35 -0.60 3.53
C ARG A 90 14.78 -1.50 4.62
N VAL A 91 13.91 -0.97 5.47
CA VAL A 91 13.44 -1.71 6.65
C VAL A 91 12.15 -2.49 6.43
N ALA A 92 11.39 -2.20 5.37
CA ALA A 92 10.06 -2.81 5.15
C ALA A 92 9.85 -3.47 3.78
N ALA A 93 10.85 -3.48 2.91
CA ALA A 93 10.76 -4.23 1.65
C ALA A 93 10.41 -5.72 1.90
N PRO A 94 9.53 -6.34 1.10
CA PRO A 94 8.78 -5.73 -0.01
C PRO A 94 7.69 -4.77 0.48
N ILE A 95 7.67 -3.55 -0.09
CA ILE A 95 6.78 -2.46 0.30
C ILE A 95 6.15 -1.78 -0.93
N TYR A 96 4.85 -1.53 -0.87
CA TYR A 96 4.12 -0.69 -1.83
C TYR A 96 3.92 0.70 -1.24
N LEU A 97 4.60 1.68 -1.84
CA LEU A 97 4.44 3.09 -1.50
C LEU A 97 3.17 3.64 -2.15
N LYS A 98 2.31 4.25 -1.34
CA LYS A 98 1.02 4.82 -1.77
C LYS A 98 1.03 6.34 -1.67
N PHE A 99 0.41 6.95 -2.67
CA PHE A 99 0.31 8.41 -2.83
C PHE A 99 -1.16 8.82 -2.78
N GLY A 100 -1.64 9.05 -1.58
CA GLY A 100 -3.03 9.42 -1.29
C GLY A 100 -3.38 10.87 -1.63
N LEU A 101 -2.36 11.74 -1.69
CA LEU A 101 -2.42 13.19 -1.85
C LEU A 101 -2.98 13.93 -0.63
N ARG A 102 -2.11 14.70 0.04
CA ARG A 102 -2.40 15.57 1.17
C ARG A 102 -3.33 16.69 0.74
N ASN A 103 -4.27 17.10 1.61
CA ASN A 103 -5.26 18.14 1.35
C ASN A 103 -6.22 17.84 0.18
N ALA A 104 -6.23 16.61 -0.34
CA ALA A 104 -7.21 16.21 -1.32
C ALA A 104 -8.59 16.04 -0.65
N PRO A 105 -9.68 16.56 -1.23
CA PRO A 105 -11.01 16.24 -0.75
C PRO A 105 -11.31 14.76 -0.96
N ASP A 106 -12.19 14.21 -0.11
CA ASP A 106 -12.77 12.90 -0.39
C ASP A 106 -13.68 13.01 -1.62
N VAL A 107 -13.49 12.10 -2.56
CA VAL A 107 -14.21 12.07 -3.84
C VAL A 107 -15.06 10.82 -3.98
N TYR A 108 -15.09 9.94 -2.97
CA TYR A 108 -15.88 8.70 -3.02
C TYR A 108 -17.18 8.80 -2.22
N PRO A 109 -18.32 8.35 -2.79
CA PRO A 109 -18.49 7.92 -4.18
C PRO A 109 -18.39 9.09 -5.17
N SER A 110 -17.82 8.82 -6.37
CA SER A 110 -17.64 9.84 -7.41
C SER A 110 -18.66 9.66 -8.54
N GLY A 111 -19.18 10.78 -9.07
CA GLY A 111 -19.96 10.84 -10.31
C GLY A 111 -19.45 11.93 -11.25
N THR A 112 -20.15 12.17 -12.36
CA THR A 112 -19.78 13.18 -13.38
C THR A 112 -19.60 14.59 -12.80
N HIS A 113 -20.37 14.93 -11.76
CA HIS A 113 -20.27 16.19 -11.02
C HIS A 113 -18.90 16.41 -10.32
N LEU A 114 -18.09 15.36 -10.10
CA LEU A 114 -16.75 15.44 -9.52
C LEU A 114 -15.64 15.08 -10.52
N GLU A 115 -15.97 14.77 -11.78
CA GLU A 115 -15.03 14.20 -12.75
C GLU A 115 -13.78 15.07 -12.95
N ASN A 116 -13.97 16.38 -13.17
CA ASN A 116 -12.85 17.31 -13.33
C ASN A 116 -11.92 17.33 -12.11
N THR A 117 -12.49 17.25 -10.90
CA THR A 117 -11.73 17.18 -9.65
C THR A 117 -10.96 15.87 -9.55
N VAL A 118 -11.61 14.74 -9.84
CA VAL A 118 -10.95 13.41 -9.81
C VAL A 118 -9.81 13.35 -10.81
N ILE A 119 -9.98 13.87 -12.02
CA ILE A 119 -8.92 13.92 -13.03
C ILE A 119 -7.75 14.79 -12.55
N ALA A 120 -8.02 15.98 -12.00
CA ALA A 120 -6.99 16.86 -11.48
C ALA A 120 -6.19 16.22 -10.33
N LEU A 121 -6.87 15.62 -9.35
CA LEU A 121 -6.23 14.94 -8.23
C LEU A 121 -5.42 13.70 -8.69
N SER A 122 -5.91 12.99 -9.71
CA SER A 122 -5.21 11.84 -10.28
C SER A 122 -3.90 12.24 -10.96
N ARG A 123 -3.91 13.34 -11.74
CA ARG A 123 -2.67 13.90 -12.32
C ARG A 123 -1.67 14.31 -11.25
N GLU A 124 -2.14 14.94 -10.18
CA GLU A 124 -1.26 15.34 -9.08
C GLU A 124 -0.68 14.11 -8.36
N ARG A 125 -1.44 13.03 -8.14
CA ARG A 125 -0.91 11.78 -7.58
C ARG A 125 0.22 11.17 -8.43
N VAL A 126 0.11 11.24 -9.75
CA VAL A 126 1.19 10.80 -10.65
C VAL A 126 2.42 11.69 -10.49
N ARG A 127 2.24 13.01 -10.42
CA ARG A 127 3.34 13.96 -10.17
C ARG A 127 4.03 13.70 -8.83
N ARG A 128 3.27 13.39 -7.78
CA ARG A 128 3.75 13.01 -6.45
C ARG A 128 4.56 11.72 -6.46
N ALA A 129 4.09 10.70 -7.19
CA ALA A 129 4.86 9.47 -7.38
C ALA A 129 6.19 9.72 -8.12
N GLU A 130 6.23 10.66 -9.08
CA GLU A 130 7.48 11.03 -9.75
C GLU A 130 8.49 11.67 -8.78
N MET A 131 8.04 12.57 -7.90
CA MET A 131 8.90 13.14 -6.85
C MET A 131 9.49 12.07 -5.92
N ALA A 132 8.69 11.05 -5.59
CA ALA A 132 9.18 9.91 -4.81
C ALA A 132 10.24 9.10 -5.58
N LYS A 133 10.07 8.90 -6.90
CA LYS A 133 11.10 8.27 -7.74
C LYS A 133 12.40 9.07 -7.71
N GLU A 134 12.34 10.40 -7.75
CA GLU A 134 13.54 11.23 -7.63
C GLU A 134 14.21 11.13 -6.24
N MET A 135 13.43 10.93 -5.17
CA MET A 135 14.00 10.65 -3.83
C MET A 135 14.71 9.31 -3.78
N ILE A 136 14.09 8.27 -4.33
CA ILE A 136 14.68 6.93 -4.40
C ILE A 136 15.97 6.97 -5.22
N ALA A 137 15.96 7.57 -6.41
CA ALA A 137 17.13 7.66 -7.27
C ALA A 137 18.32 8.37 -6.61
N ARG A 138 18.06 9.38 -5.76
CA ARG A 138 19.11 10.13 -5.05
C ARG A 138 19.64 9.42 -3.81
N TYR A 139 18.77 8.79 -3.03
CA TYR A 139 19.09 8.36 -1.66
C TYR A 139 18.96 6.86 -1.40
N CYS A 140 18.42 6.09 -2.35
CA CYS A 140 18.32 4.63 -2.32
C CYS A 140 18.42 4.05 -3.76
N PRO A 141 19.49 4.38 -4.52
CA PRO A 141 19.65 3.93 -5.90
C PRO A 141 19.72 2.40 -6.05
N GLU A 142 20.01 1.68 -4.97
CA GLU A 142 20.02 0.23 -4.87
C GLU A 142 18.62 -0.41 -4.85
N ALA A 143 17.55 0.38 -4.64
CA ALA A 143 16.20 -0.13 -4.57
C ALA A 143 15.74 -0.73 -5.91
N ALA A 144 15.21 -1.95 -5.86
CA ALA A 144 14.60 -2.60 -7.01
C ALA A 144 13.09 -2.30 -7.08
N ILE A 145 12.66 -1.64 -8.16
CA ILE A 145 11.23 -1.50 -8.47
C ILE A 145 10.71 -2.78 -9.12
N SER A 146 9.49 -3.18 -8.77
CA SER A 146 8.85 -4.31 -9.46
C SER A 146 8.63 -4.00 -10.94
N PRO A 147 8.69 -5.02 -11.82
CA PRO A 147 8.40 -4.81 -13.24
C PRO A 147 6.92 -4.44 -13.44
N LEU A 148 6.62 -3.80 -14.58
CA LEU A 148 5.24 -3.58 -15.00
C LEU A 148 4.47 -4.91 -15.06
N LYS A 149 3.20 -4.88 -14.65
CA LYS A 149 2.33 -6.07 -14.59
C LYS A 149 2.89 -7.18 -13.69
N ALA A 150 3.57 -6.83 -12.60
CA ALA A 150 3.99 -7.80 -11.60
C ALA A 150 2.80 -8.67 -11.16
N LYS A 151 3.01 -9.99 -11.08
CA LYS A 151 1.93 -10.96 -10.74
C LYS A 151 1.24 -10.64 -9.42
N SER A 152 1.96 -10.04 -8.48
CA SER A 152 1.45 -9.63 -7.17
C SER A 152 0.40 -8.50 -7.21
N LEU A 153 0.17 -7.87 -8.37
CA LEU A 153 -0.86 -6.84 -8.54
C LEU A 153 -2.28 -7.40 -8.59
N GLY A 154 -2.46 -8.72 -8.81
CA GLY A 154 -3.79 -9.34 -8.85
C GLY A 154 -4.69 -8.76 -9.94
N VAL A 155 -4.13 -8.42 -11.10
CA VAL A 155 -4.89 -7.87 -12.23
C VAL A 155 -5.84 -8.96 -12.74
N PRO A 156 -7.16 -8.70 -12.82
CA PRO A 156 -8.10 -9.67 -13.37
C PRO A 156 -7.69 -10.10 -14.78
N ALA A 157 -7.65 -11.41 -15.01
CA ALA A 157 -7.50 -11.94 -16.36
C ALA A 157 -8.75 -11.61 -17.18
N LEU A 158 -8.58 -11.35 -18.47
CA LEU A 158 -9.69 -11.35 -19.41
C LEU A 158 -10.26 -12.78 -19.45
N ALA A 159 -11.58 -12.90 -19.31
CA ALA A 159 -12.30 -14.16 -19.42
C ALA A 159 -12.23 -14.75 -20.84
#